data_AF-K1SBR0-F1
#
_entry.id   AF-K1SBR0-F1
#
_cell.length_a   1.000
_cell.length_b   1.000
_cell.length_c   1.000
_cell.angle_alpha   90.00
_cell.angle_beta   90.00
_cell.angle_gamma   90.00
#
_symmetry.space_group_name_H-M   'P 1'
#
loop_
_entity.id
_entity.type
_entity.pdbx_description
1 polymer ?
#
loop_
_entity_poly.entity_id
_entity_poly.type
_entity_poly.pdbx_seq_one_letter_code
_entity_poly.pdbx_strand_id
1 'polypeptide(L)'
;EQVKQDVGRFIRENLHLEMSEEKTLITHGHDFAKFLGYEVTIAKGECNKKTKTGATRRVNNGKVMLYVPHDKWVKRLLSYHALKIKHDKQNGNKEVWEPVRRTRLLHLDDLEILNQYNAEIRGLYNYYRLANNVSVLNNFYYVMRYSMLKTFAGKYRTRISRIIRKYRQGKDFVVEYPKKNGKVGKVLFYNNGFRRDTKVESGNPDIVARIFENYGRNSLIKRLQANRCEWCGAENVPLEIHHIRKLKDLSGRKQWEIAMIGRKRKTMALCIDCHDKLHAGKLD
;
A
#
# COMPACT_ATOMS: atom_id res chain seq x y z
N GLU A 1 -6.99 27.28 29.79
CA GLU A 1 -8.03 26.70 30.66
C GLU A 1 -9.45 27.20 30.44
N GLN A 2 -9.75 28.50 30.52
CA GLN A 2 -11.13 29.01 30.44
C GLN A 2 -11.91 28.53 29.20
N VAL A 3 -11.31 28.64 28.00
CA VAL A 3 -11.91 28.14 26.75
C VAL A 3 -12.26 26.65 26.80
N LYS A 4 -11.41 25.82 27.43
CA LYS A 4 -11.66 24.38 27.55
C LYS A 4 -12.87 24.11 28.46
N GLN A 5 -13.02 24.88 29.54
CA GLN A 5 -14.16 24.77 30.45
C GLN A 5 -15.46 25.22 29.77
N ASP A 6 -15.43 26.33 29.04
CA ASP A 6 -16.60 26.88 28.36
C ASP A 6 -17.11 25.92 27.26
N VAL A 7 -16.19 25.40 26.43
CA VAL A 7 -16.50 24.38 25.42
C VAL A 7 -17.00 23.10 26.07
N GLY A 8 -16.35 22.64 27.15
CA GLY A 8 -16.77 21.44 27.88
C GLY A 8 -18.18 21.57 28.46
N ARG A 9 -18.54 22.75 29.00
CA ARG A 9 -19.88 23.05 29.49
C ARG A 9 -20.90 23.02 28.36
N PHE A 10 -20.61 23.68 27.24
CA PHE A 10 -21.51 23.69 26.09
C PHE A 10 -21.80 22.28 25.56
N ILE A 11 -20.76 21.45 25.39
CA ILE A 11 -20.90 20.07 24.90
C ILE A 11 -21.74 19.22 25.88
N ARG A 12 -21.55 19.40 27.18
CA ARG A 12 -22.31 18.66 28.20
C ARG A 12 -23.78 19.09 28.26
N GLU A 13 -24.04 20.39 28.28
CA GLU A 13 -25.38 20.95 28.50
C GLU A 13 -26.26 20.86 27.25
N ASN A 14 -25.71 21.13 26.06
CA ASN A 14 -26.48 21.24 24.82
C ASN A 14 -26.42 19.97 23.95
N LEU A 15 -25.29 19.24 23.98
CA LEU A 15 -25.10 18.03 23.17
C LEU A 15 -25.19 16.74 23.99
N HIS A 16 -25.25 16.84 25.32
CA HIS A 16 -25.29 15.71 26.26
C HIS A 16 -24.14 14.71 26.04
N LEU A 17 -22.94 15.22 25.76
CA LEU A 17 -21.72 14.43 25.57
C LEU A 17 -20.68 14.76 26.64
N GLU A 18 -19.84 13.78 26.97
CA GLU A 18 -18.72 13.95 27.88
C GLU A 18 -17.41 14.20 27.13
N MET A 19 -16.67 15.22 27.57
CA MET A 19 -15.37 15.55 27.01
C MET A 19 -14.27 14.78 27.74
N SER A 20 -13.43 14.05 27.00
CA SER A 20 -12.27 13.35 27.57
C SER A 20 -11.15 14.35 27.90
N GLU A 21 -10.85 14.51 29.19
CA GLU A 21 -9.82 15.44 29.66
C GLU A 21 -8.41 15.03 29.21
N GLU A 22 -8.11 13.73 29.24
CA GLU A 22 -6.82 13.17 28.81
C GLU A 22 -6.49 13.46 27.34
N LYS A 23 -7.51 13.52 26.48
CA LYS A 23 -7.34 13.75 25.04
C LYS A 23 -7.34 15.23 24.65
N THR A 24 -7.75 16.12 25.57
CA THR A 24 -7.91 17.55 25.33
C THR A 24 -6.82 18.35 26.04
N LEU A 25 -5.57 18.00 25.74
CA LEU A 25 -4.39 18.68 26.28
C LEU A 25 -4.15 20.00 25.54
N ILE A 26 -3.90 21.08 26.29
CA ILE A 26 -3.43 22.35 25.75
C ILE A 26 -1.90 22.31 25.76
N THR A 27 -1.29 22.34 24.57
CA THR A 27 0.17 22.34 24.40
C THR A 27 0.66 23.69 23.89
N HIS A 28 1.93 24.02 24.12
CA HIS A 28 2.52 25.23 23.55
C HIS A 28 2.53 25.15 22.03
N GLY A 29 2.31 26.26 21.31
CA GLY A 29 2.18 26.25 19.85
C GLY A 29 3.43 25.81 19.09
N HIS A 30 4.59 25.80 19.76
CA HIS A 30 5.85 25.28 19.20
C HIS A 30 6.05 23.78 19.42
N ASP A 31 5.29 23.18 20.33
CA ASP A 31 5.29 21.74 20.52
C ASP A 31 4.45 21.08 19.44
N PHE A 32 4.76 19.83 19.13
CA PHE A 32 4.00 19.07 18.14
C PHE A 32 2.67 18.62 18.71
N ALA A 33 1.57 19.06 18.09
CA ALA A 33 0.23 18.55 18.34
C ALA A 33 -0.17 17.57 17.22
N LYS A 34 -0.86 16.48 17.55
CA LYS A 34 -1.36 15.53 16.55
C LYS A 34 -2.77 15.91 16.12
N PHE A 35 -2.96 16.15 14.82
CA PHE A 35 -4.27 16.48 14.27
C PHE A 35 -4.47 15.80 12.92
N LEU A 36 -5.59 15.08 12.77
CA LEU A 36 -5.93 14.33 11.54
C LEU A 36 -4.75 13.55 10.95
N GLY A 37 -3.97 12.86 11.80
CA GLY A 37 -2.83 12.04 11.36
C GLY A 37 -1.54 12.79 11.01
N TYR A 38 -1.54 14.12 11.06
CA TYR A 38 -0.37 14.98 10.94
C TYR A 38 0.17 15.40 12.32
N GLU A 39 1.45 15.76 12.35
CA GLU A 39 2.05 16.56 13.42
C GLU A 39 2.03 18.04 13.01
N VAL A 40 1.46 18.88 13.85
CA VAL A 40 1.26 20.31 13.61
C VAL A 40 2.10 21.09 14.61
N THR A 41 2.84 22.09 14.13
CA THR A 41 3.62 23.00 14.97
C THR A 41 3.68 24.39 14.34
N ILE A 42 3.96 25.40 15.14
CA ILE A 42 4.26 26.76 14.70
C ILE A 42 5.77 26.91 14.59
N ALA A 43 6.25 27.28 13.41
CA ALA A 43 7.67 27.49 13.18
C ALA A 43 8.24 28.64 14.04
N LYS A 44 9.29 28.34 14.80
CA LYS A 44 10.15 29.34 15.44
C LYS A 44 10.94 30.04 14.34
N GLY A 45 10.91 31.37 14.32
CA GLY A 45 11.60 32.21 13.33
C GLY A 45 13.14 32.15 13.34
N GLU A 46 13.73 31.07 13.83
CA GLU A 46 15.18 30.86 13.99
C GLU A 46 15.88 30.66 12.65
N CYS A 47 15.17 30.14 11.65
CA CYS A 47 15.72 29.92 10.31
C CYS A 47 15.60 31.19 9.45
N ASN A 48 16.71 31.91 9.33
CA ASN A 48 16.89 32.99 8.36
C ASN A 48 17.02 32.43 6.93
N LYS A 49 16.31 33.02 5.95
CA LYS A 49 16.59 32.77 4.52
C LYS A 49 17.13 34.03 3.86
N LYS A 50 18.11 33.84 2.97
CA LYS A 50 18.52 34.88 2.02
C LYS A 50 17.46 35.02 0.93
N THR A 51 17.00 36.24 0.69
CA THR A 51 16.13 36.56 -0.43
C THR A 51 16.95 36.57 -1.73
N LYS A 52 16.25 36.58 -2.88
CA LYS A 52 16.90 36.73 -4.20
C LYS A 52 17.72 38.04 -4.31
N THR A 53 17.42 39.03 -3.48
CA THR A 53 18.10 40.32 -3.38
C THR A 53 19.30 40.32 -2.40
N GLY A 54 19.66 39.17 -1.82
CA GLY A 54 20.79 39.04 -0.89
C GLY A 54 20.49 39.40 0.57
N ALA A 55 19.35 40.02 0.87
CA ALA A 55 18.94 40.36 2.22
C ALA A 55 18.55 39.11 3.04
N THR A 56 18.90 39.10 4.33
CA THR A 56 18.56 38.02 5.25
C THR A 56 17.24 38.33 5.94
N ARG A 57 16.21 37.49 5.77
CA ARG A 57 14.90 37.67 6.42
C ARG A 57 14.46 36.42 7.17
N ARG A 58 13.87 36.62 8.35
CA ARG A 58 13.07 35.60 9.06
C ARG A 58 11.76 35.38 8.29
N VAL A 59 11.66 34.26 7.58
CA VAL A 59 10.54 33.98 6.65
C VAL A 59 9.51 32.99 7.18
N ASN A 60 9.82 32.27 8.26
CA ASN A 60 8.99 31.18 8.76
C ASN A 60 8.39 31.45 10.15
N ASN A 61 8.66 32.60 10.78
CA ASN A 61 8.12 32.88 12.11
C ASN A 61 6.58 32.89 12.09
N GLY A 62 5.95 32.16 13.01
CA GLY A 62 4.50 32.14 13.16
C GLY A 62 3.74 31.34 12.10
N LYS A 63 4.43 30.66 11.17
CA LYS A 63 3.77 29.82 10.16
C LYS A 63 3.41 28.45 10.74
N VAL A 64 2.20 28.00 10.43
CA VAL A 64 1.76 26.63 10.71
C VAL A 64 2.50 25.67 9.77
N MET A 65 3.11 24.65 10.35
CA MET A 65 3.88 23.63 9.65
C MET A 65 3.26 22.27 9.92
N LEU A 66 3.17 21.46 8.86
CA LEU A 66 2.62 20.12 8.90
C LEU A 66 3.75 19.10 8.72
N TYR A 67 3.77 18.06 9.52
CA TYR A 67 4.77 17.01 9.46
C TYR A 67 4.11 15.63 9.37
N VAL A 68 4.76 14.74 8.62
CA VAL A 68 4.48 13.31 8.63
C VAL A 68 5.10 12.72 9.89
N PRO A 69 4.30 12.16 10.81
CA PRO A 69 4.83 11.53 12.01
C PRO A 69 5.66 10.29 11.66
N HIS A 70 6.78 10.10 12.35
CA HIS A 70 7.65 8.94 12.12
C HIS A 70 6.90 7.62 12.33
N ASP A 71 6.11 7.53 13.39
CA ASP A 71 5.38 6.32 13.74
C ASP A 71 4.37 5.90 12.67
N LYS A 72 3.78 6.84 11.92
CA LYS A 72 2.73 6.55 10.93
C LYS A 72 3.24 5.75 9.75
N TRP A 73 4.34 6.17 9.12
CA TRP A 73 4.85 5.44 7.95
C TRP A 73 5.55 4.14 8.36
N VAL A 74 6.14 4.06 9.56
CA VAL A 74 6.71 2.82 10.11
C VAL A 74 5.60 1.80 10.42
N LYS A 75 4.53 2.21 11.11
CA LYS A 75 3.37 1.34 11.39
C LYS A 75 2.76 0.80 10.10
N ARG A 76 2.72 1.61 9.02
CA ARG A 76 2.27 1.15 7.69
C ARG A 76 3.18 0.08 7.10
N LEU A 77 4.51 0.24 7.18
CA LEU A 77 5.45 -0.79 6.71
C LEU A 77 5.27 -2.12 7.43
N LEU A 78 5.08 -2.05 8.75
CA LEU A 78 4.82 -3.23 9.59
C LEU A 78 3.46 -3.86 9.26
N SER A 79 2.40 -3.06 9.08
CA SER A 79 1.07 -3.56 8.74
C SER A 79 1.04 -4.27 7.38
N TYR A 80 1.88 -3.82 6.44
CA TYR A 80 2.03 -4.48 5.15
C TYR A 80 2.96 -5.71 5.17
N HIS A 81 3.59 -6.00 6.31
CA HIS A 81 4.65 -7.01 6.44
C HIS A 81 5.82 -6.80 5.45
N ALA A 82 6.11 -5.53 5.13
CA ALA A 82 7.21 -5.15 4.23
C ALA A 82 8.54 -4.96 4.97
N LEU A 83 8.50 -4.80 6.30
CA LEU A 83 9.64 -4.52 7.15
C LEU A 83 9.68 -5.52 8.31
N LYS A 84 10.88 -5.98 8.66
CA LYS A 84 11.16 -6.67 9.92
C LYS A 84 12.28 -5.93 10.63
N ILE A 85 12.01 -5.57 11.88
CA ILE A 85 13.00 -4.98 12.77
C ILE A 85 13.64 -6.14 13.53
N LYS A 86 14.96 -6.24 13.47
CA LYS A 86 15.76 -7.21 14.23
C LYS A 86 16.73 -6.43 15.11
N HIS A 87 17.12 -7.01 16.24
CA HIS A 87 18.23 -6.49 17.02
C HIS A 87 19.45 -7.35 16.77
N ASP A 88 20.55 -6.73 16.36
CA ASP A 88 21.81 -7.43 16.17
C ASP A 88 22.55 -7.55 17.50
N LYS A 89 22.48 -8.73 18.10
CA LYS A 89 23.14 -9.03 19.39
C LYS A 89 24.66 -8.93 19.30
N GLN A 90 25.25 -9.11 18.12
CA GLN A 90 26.72 -9.08 17.95
C GLN A 90 27.26 -7.65 17.82
N ASN A 91 26.41 -6.68 17.49
CA ASN A 91 26.82 -5.32 17.18
C ASN A 91 26.19 -4.29 18.15
N GLY A 92 26.20 -4.63 19.45
CA GLY A 92 25.71 -3.76 20.52
C GLY A 92 24.18 -3.59 20.55
N ASN A 93 23.42 -4.63 20.16
CA ASN A 93 21.95 -4.65 20.17
C ASN A 93 21.28 -3.59 19.27
N LYS A 94 22.00 -3.11 18.24
CA LYS A 94 21.49 -2.09 17.30
C LYS A 94 20.29 -2.61 16.50
N GLU A 95 19.33 -1.71 16.26
CA GLU A 95 18.17 -1.99 15.43
C GLU A 95 18.56 -2.09 13.96
N VAL A 96 18.33 -3.27 13.37
CA VAL A 96 18.51 -3.54 11.95
C VAL A 96 17.15 -3.58 11.29
N TRP A 97 16.95 -2.64 10.37
CA TRP A 97 15.72 -2.45 9.61
C TRP A 97 15.83 -3.20 8.29
N GLU A 98 15.22 -4.39 8.21
CA GLU A 98 15.34 -5.25 7.04
C GLU A 98 14.04 -5.26 6.22
N PRO A 99 14.07 -4.87 4.93
CA PRO A 99 12.94 -5.10 4.03
C PRO A 99 12.68 -6.59 3.86
N VAL A 100 11.43 -7.04 3.86
CA VAL A 100 11.07 -8.47 3.78
C VAL A 100 10.19 -8.75 2.56
N ARG A 101 10.34 -9.95 1.99
CA ARG A 101 9.44 -10.44 0.93
C ARG A 101 8.03 -10.65 1.49
N ARG A 102 7.00 -10.25 0.74
CA ARG A 102 5.61 -10.47 1.13
C ARG A 102 5.11 -11.78 0.54
N THR A 103 5.17 -12.85 1.34
CA THR A 103 4.77 -14.21 0.92
C THR A 103 3.34 -14.28 0.39
N ARG A 104 2.44 -13.48 0.98
CA ARG A 104 1.04 -13.37 0.57
C ARG A 104 0.84 -12.86 -0.86
N LEU A 105 1.83 -12.20 -1.47
CA LEU A 105 1.71 -11.65 -2.83
C LEU A 105 2.31 -12.57 -3.90
N LEU A 106 2.99 -13.66 -3.52
CA LEU A 106 3.75 -14.51 -4.46
C LEU A 106 2.87 -15.18 -5.53
N HIS A 107 1.60 -15.42 -5.21
CA HIS A 107 0.63 -16.09 -6.10
C HIS A 107 -0.08 -15.14 -7.08
N LEU A 108 0.14 -13.82 -6.95
CA LEU A 108 -0.48 -12.81 -7.81
C LEU A 108 0.32 -12.62 -9.10
N ASP A 109 -0.32 -12.06 -10.13
CA ASP A 109 0.36 -11.70 -11.38
C ASP A 109 1.41 -10.58 -11.13
N ASP A 110 2.46 -10.52 -11.94
CA ASP A 110 3.53 -9.52 -11.78
C ASP A 110 2.99 -8.09 -11.81
N LEU A 111 2.01 -7.86 -12.69
CA LEU A 111 1.32 -6.59 -12.83
C LEU A 111 0.51 -6.26 -11.55
N GLU A 112 -0.16 -7.25 -10.96
CA GLU A 112 -0.94 -7.08 -9.73
C GLU A 112 -0.04 -6.77 -8.53
N ILE A 113 1.08 -7.49 -8.40
CA ILE A 113 2.10 -7.22 -7.37
C ILE A 113 2.59 -5.78 -7.52
N LEU A 114 2.98 -5.37 -8.73
CA LEU A 114 3.50 -4.02 -8.98
C LEU A 114 2.45 -2.94 -8.66
N ASN A 115 1.20 -3.15 -9.11
CA ASN A 115 0.11 -2.21 -8.87
C ASN A 115 -0.23 -2.08 -7.38
N GLN A 116 -0.19 -3.17 -6.62
CA GLN A 116 -0.41 -3.15 -5.17
C GLN A 116 0.63 -2.26 -4.46
N TYR A 117 1.93 -2.49 -4.71
CA TYR A 117 2.99 -1.66 -4.10
C TYR A 117 2.86 -0.19 -4.52
N ASN A 118 2.58 0.07 -5.80
CA ASN A 118 2.39 1.42 -6.33
C ASN A 118 1.19 2.13 -5.69
N ALA A 119 0.06 1.44 -5.53
CA ALA A 119 -1.14 2.01 -4.89
C ALA A 119 -0.88 2.35 -3.42
N GLU A 120 -0.17 1.48 -2.69
CA GLU A 120 0.21 1.74 -1.29
C GLU A 120 1.12 2.97 -1.15
N ILE A 121 2.13 3.10 -2.02
CA ILE A 121 3.04 4.26 -2.03
C ILE A 121 2.28 5.54 -2.37
N ARG A 122 1.48 5.52 -3.45
CA ARG A 122 0.70 6.68 -3.87
C ARG A 122 -0.31 7.10 -2.81
N GLY A 123 -1.01 6.14 -2.20
CA GLY A 123 -1.99 6.43 -1.16
C GLY A 123 -1.38 7.14 0.04
N LEU A 124 -0.22 6.67 0.51
CA LEU A 124 0.46 7.32 1.64
C LEU A 124 0.97 8.72 1.26
N TYR A 125 1.58 8.87 0.08
CA TYR A 125 2.04 10.16 -0.40
C TYR A 125 0.89 11.16 -0.59
N ASN A 126 -0.19 10.76 -1.24
CA ASN A 126 -1.34 11.63 -1.51
C ASN A 126 -1.97 12.14 -0.21
N TYR A 127 -2.06 11.29 0.82
CA TYR A 127 -2.57 11.70 2.12
C TYR A 127 -1.65 12.72 2.80
N TYR A 128 -0.34 12.55 2.70
CA TYR A 128 0.69 13.36 3.38
C TYR A 128 1.34 14.45 2.52
N ARG A 129 0.87 14.69 1.28
CA ARG A 129 1.52 15.59 0.31
C ARG A 129 1.66 17.04 0.79
N LEU A 130 0.82 17.46 1.74
CA LEU A 130 0.83 18.80 2.34
C LEU A 130 1.97 19.01 3.33
N ALA A 131 2.57 17.92 3.85
CA ALA A 131 3.59 17.98 4.88
C ALA A 131 4.89 18.66 4.40
N ASN A 132 5.48 19.47 5.27
CA ASN A 132 6.75 20.13 5.09
C ASN A 132 7.92 19.15 5.00
N ASN A 133 7.85 18.02 5.70
CA ASN A 133 8.85 16.95 5.68
C ASN A 133 8.43 15.73 4.82
N VAL A 134 7.55 15.89 3.82
CA VAL A 134 7.06 14.75 3.01
C VAL A 134 8.18 13.93 2.36
N SER A 135 9.36 14.52 2.15
CA SER A 135 10.56 13.84 1.66
C SER A 135 11.03 12.69 2.57
N VAL A 136 10.62 12.63 3.84
CA VAL A 136 10.87 11.50 4.75
C VAL A 136 10.27 10.20 4.19
N LEU A 137 9.23 10.28 3.35
CA LEU A 137 8.65 9.13 2.65
C LEU A 137 9.63 8.47 1.65
N ASN A 138 10.78 9.08 1.33
CA ASN A 138 11.84 8.38 0.59
C ASN A 138 12.37 7.16 1.37
N ASN A 139 12.44 7.23 2.69
CA ASN A 139 12.83 6.08 3.53
C ASN A 139 11.79 4.96 3.44
N PHE A 140 10.50 5.33 3.50
CA PHE A 140 9.40 4.41 3.26
C PHE A 140 9.49 3.75 1.88
N TYR A 141 9.71 4.55 0.84
CA TYR A 141 9.87 4.10 -0.55
C TYR A 141 11.03 3.12 -0.71
N TYR A 142 12.17 3.39 -0.07
CA TYR A 142 13.32 2.49 -0.10
C TYR A 142 12.95 1.10 0.41
N VAL A 143 12.30 1.01 1.58
CA VAL A 143 11.86 -0.27 2.14
C VAL A 143 10.85 -0.96 1.22
N MET A 144 9.87 -0.22 0.69
CA MET A 144 8.87 -0.75 -0.24
C MET A 144 9.51 -1.31 -1.52
N ARG A 145 10.47 -0.60 -2.11
CA ARG A 145 11.20 -1.02 -3.32
C ARG A 145 11.95 -2.33 -3.08
N TYR A 146 12.71 -2.43 -2.00
CA TYR A 146 13.47 -3.64 -1.69
C TYR A 146 12.57 -4.81 -1.26
N SER A 147 11.47 -4.54 -0.54
CA SER A 147 10.43 -5.54 -0.24
C SER A 147 9.81 -6.10 -1.52
N MET A 148 9.47 -5.25 -2.50
CA MET A 148 8.96 -5.67 -3.80
C MET A 148 9.98 -6.55 -4.53
N LEU A 149 11.23 -6.11 -4.64
CA LEU A 149 12.28 -6.87 -5.31
C LEU A 149 12.51 -8.24 -4.64
N LYS A 150 12.50 -8.31 -3.31
CA LYS A 150 12.56 -9.58 -2.56
C LYS A 150 11.34 -10.46 -2.82
N THR A 151 10.16 -9.87 -3.04
CA THR A 151 8.92 -10.60 -3.39
C THR A 151 9.02 -11.21 -4.78
N PHE A 152 9.42 -10.45 -5.80
CA PHE A 152 9.67 -10.98 -7.14
C PHE A 152 10.75 -12.06 -7.16
N ALA A 153 11.85 -11.84 -6.45
CA ALA A 153 12.94 -12.81 -6.30
C ALA A 153 12.42 -14.11 -5.67
N GLY A 154 11.56 -14.01 -4.65
CA GLY A 154 10.90 -15.16 -4.02
C GLY A 154 9.96 -15.90 -4.97
N LYS A 155 9.18 -15.18 -5.80
CA LYS A 155 8.23 -15.76 -6.75
C LYS A 155 8.94 -16.62 -7.80
N TYR A 156 10.03 -16.11 -8.36
CA TYR A 156 10.79 -16.78 -9.42
C TYR A 156 11.93 -17.67 -8.89
N ARG A 157 12.10 -17.77 -7.56
CA ARG A 157 13.23 -18.48 -6.92
C ARG A 157 14.59 -18.03 -7.47
N THR A 158 14.77 -16.73 -7.67
CA THR A 158 16.00 -16.13 -8.20
C THR A 158 16.59 -15.08 -7.26
N ARG A 159 17.78 -14.57 -7.58
CA ARG A 159 18.39 -13.43 -6.88
C ARG A 159 17.77 -12.11 -7.32
N ILE A 160 17.78 -11.10 -6.44
CA ILE A 160 17.28 -9.74 -6.71
C ILE A 160 17.94 -9.13 -7.95
N SER A 161 19.26 -9.33 -8.12
CA SER A 161 20.01 -8.80 -9.27
C SER A 161 19.46 -9.29 -10.62
N ARG A 162 19.03 -10.56 -10.70
CA ARG A 162 18.41 -11.13 -11.91
C ARG A 162 17.04 -10.48 -12.20
N ILE A 163 16.25 -10.26 -11.15
CA ILE A 163 14.96 -9.56 -11.26
C ILE A 163 15.16 -8.12 -11.75
N ILE A 164 16.11 -7.38 -11.16
CA ILE A 164 16.43 -6.02 -11.62
C ILE A 164 16.81 -6.05 -13.10
N ARG A 165 17.72 -6.94 -13.52
CA ARG A 165 18.14 -7.02 -14.93
C ARG A 165 16.97 -7.36 -15.87
N LYS A 166 16.04 -8.23 -15.47
CA LYS A 166 14.89 -8.65 -16.28
C LYS A 166 13.87 -7.53 -16.50
N TYR A 167 13.56 -6.76 -15.46
CA TYR A 167 12.47 -5.75 -15.51
C TYR A 167 12.99 -4.30 -15.62
N ARG A 168 14.30 -4.08 -15.74
CA ARG A 168 14.88 -2.74 -15.86
C ARG A 168 14.71 -2.21 -17.28
N GLN A 169 14.11 -1.03 -17.39
CA GLN A 169 14.10 -0.24 -18.62
C GLN A 169 14.70 1.13 -18.29
N GLY A 170 15.94 1.37 -18.73
CA GLY A 170 16.70 2.55 -18.36
C GLY A 170 16.96 2.63 -16.84
N LYS A 171 16.38 3.63 -16.17
CA LYS A 171 16.49 3.83 -14.72
C LYS A 171 15.33 3.20 -13.93
N ASP A 172 14.26 2.83 -14.61
CA ASP A 172 13.00 2.43 -14.00
C ASP A 172 12.81 0.91 -13.99
N PHE A 173 11.99 0.44 -13.06
CA PHE A 173 11.50 -0.92 -12.99
C PHE A 173 10.13 -0.98 -13.67
N VAL A 174 9.98 -1.78 -14.72
CA VAL A 174 8.81 -1.78 -15.59
C VAL A 174 8.29 -3.21 -15.77
N VAL A 175 6.98 -3.38 -15.61
CA VAL A 175 6.28 -4.63 -15.93
C VAL A 175 5.42 -4.39 -17.18
N GLU A 176 5.59 -5.27 -18.16
CA GLU A 176 4.86 -5.23 -19.41
C GLU A 176 3.64 -6.16 -19.37
N TYR A 177 2.56 -5.79 -20.06
CA TYR A 177 1.35 -6.60 -20.17
C TYR A 177 0.72 -6.46 -21.56
N PRO A 178 0.11 -7.52 -22.12
CA PRO A 178 -0.56 -7.44 -23.42
C PRO A 178 -1.86 -6.61 -23.31
N LYS A 179 -2.08 -5.68 -24.24
CA LYS A 179 -3.36 -4.99 -24.42
C LYS A 179 -4.19 -5.69 -25.50
N LYS A 180 -5.51 -5.49 -25.46
CA LYS A 180 -6.48 -6.05 -26.44
C LYS A 180 -6.16 -5.68 -27.91
N ASN A 181 -5.49 -4.54 -28.13
CA ASN A 181 -5.21 -4.02 -29.47
C ASN A 181 -3.84 -4.50 -30.01
N GLY A 182 -3.29 -5.61 -29.50
CA GLY A 182 -1.97 -6.14 -29.87
C GLY A 182 -0.76 -5.33 -29.36
N LYS A 183 -0.98 -4.11 -28.83
CA LYS A 183 0.09 -3.28 -28.24
C LYS A 183 0.48 -3.76 -26.85
N VAL A 184 1.76 -3.62 -26.50
CA VAL A 184 2.26 -3.91 -25.14
C VAL A 184 2.03 -2.70 -24.25
N GLY A 185 1.29 -2.88 -23.16
CA GLY A 185 1.17 -1.92 -22.07
C GLY A 185 2.35 -2.02 -21.11
N LYS A 186 2.75 -0.89 -20.53
CA LYS A 186 3.84 -0.82 -19.56
C LYS A 186 3.34 -0.15 -18.28
N VAL A 187 3.69 -0.72 -17.13
CA VAL A 187 3.48 -0.10 -15.83
C VAL A 187 4.84 0.06 -15.16
N LEU A 188 5.14 1.29 -14.74
CA LEU A 188 6.36 1.62 -14.03
C LEU A 188 6.13 1.50 -12.52
N PHE A 189 7.16 1.05 -11.81
CA PHE A 189 7.22 1.25 -10.37
C PHE A 189 7.28 2.76 -10.07
N TYR A 190 6.65 3.18 -8.97
CA TYR A 190 6.52 4.57 -8.58
C TYR A 190 7.85 5.34 -8.69
N ASN A 191 7.84 6.45 -9.43
CA ASN A 191 8.99 7.31 -9.66
C ASN A 191 8.68 8.83 -9.63
N ASN A 192 7.47 9.23 -9.19
CA ASN A 192 7.06 10.65 -9.12
C ASN A 192 7.79 11.46 -8.02
N GLY A 193 8.54 10.79 -7.14
CA GLY A 193 9.21 11.41 -6.01
C GLY A 193 8.25 11.82 -4.88
N PHE A 194 8.78 12.49 -3.86
CA PHE A 194 8.01 12.95 -2.69
C PHE A 194 8.26 14.43 -2.47
N ARG A 195 7.62 15.26 -3.31
CA ARG A 195 7.69 16.72 -3.19
C ARG A 195 6.45 17.22 -2.46
N ARG A 196 6.60 18.28 -1.67
CA ARG A 196 5.45 18.92 -1.06
C ARG A 196 4.59 19.53 -2.15
N ASP A 197 3.30 19.20 -2.13
CA ASP A 197 2.32 19.74 -3.05
C ASP A 197 1.12 20.25 -2.25
N THR A 198 0.87 21.56 -2.37
CA THR A 198 -0.23 22.24 -1.70
C THR A 198 -1.38 22.54 -2.65
N LYS A 199 -1.30 22.11 -3.91
CA LYS A 199 -2.39 22.28 -4.87
C LYS A 199 -3.53 21.33 -4.48
N VAL A 200 -4.67 21.91 -4.14
CA VAL A 200 -5.91 21.17 -3.96
C VAL A 200 -6.54 21.08 -5.34
N GLU A 201 -6.55 19.88 -5.93
CA GLU A 201 -7.40 19.64 -7.09
C GLU A 201 -8.86 19.77 -6.63
N SER A 202 -9.62 20.61 -7.31
CA SER A 202 -11.04 20.85 -7.10
C SER A 202 -11.88 19.66 -7.61
N GLY A 203 -11.59 18.47 -7.09
CA GLY A 203 -12.39 17.27 -7.30
C GLY A 203 -13.32 17.03 -6.11
N ASN A 204 -14.43 16.33 -6.34
CA ASN A 204 -15.36 15.98 -5.26
C ASN A 204 -14.62 15.09 -4.22
N PRO A 205 -14.47 15.53 -2.95
CA PRO A 205 -13.78 14.78 -1.91
C PRO A 205 -14.44 13.44 -1.56
N ASP A 206 -15.71 13.24 -1.92
CA ASP A 206 -16.46 11.99 -1.70
C ASP A 206 -16.12 10.91 -2.73
N ILE A 207 -15.37 11.25 -3.79
CA ILE A 207 -14.83 10.27 -4.74
C ILE A 207 -13.63 9.60 -4.06
N VAL A 208 -13.91 8.64 -3.19
CA VAL A 208 -12.90 7.75 -2.61
C VAL A 208 -12.26 6.98 -3.76
N ALA A 209 -10.98 7.24 -4.03
CA ALA A 209 -10.19 6.44 -4.95
C ALA A 209 -10.39 4.96 -4.57
N ARG A 210 -11.01 4.18 -5.46
CA ARG A 210 -11.30 2.76 -5.23
C ARG A 210 -9.99 1.98 -5.13
N ILE A 211 -9.40 1.95 -3.93
CA ILE A 211 -8.17 1.20 -3.61
C ILE A 211 -8.33 -0.30 -3.96
N PHE A 212 -9.57 -0.80 -3.98
CA PHE A 212 -9.91 -2.21 -4.16
C PHE A 212 -10.26 -2.64 -5.59
N GLU A 213 -10.28 -1.76 -6.59
CA GLU A 213 -10.67 -2.15 -7.96
C GLU A 213 -9.56 -2.80 -8.81
N ASN A 214 -8.33 -2.89 -8.28
CA ASN A 214 -7.25 -3.63 -8.95
C ASN A 214 -7.22 -5.13 -8.63
N TYR A 215 -8.22 -5.68 -7.92
CA TYR A 215 -8.48 -7.12 -7.97
C TYR A 215 -9.13 -7.42 -9.33
N GLY A 216 -8.30 -7.83 -10.29
CA GLY A 216 -8.62 -7.82 -11.70
C GLY A 216 -9.95 -8.48 -12.07
N ARG A 217 -10.90 -7.65 -12.52
CA ARG A 217 -11.98 -8.02 -13.47
C ARG A 217 -11.44 -8.80 -14.69
N ASN A 218 -10.14 -8.69 -14.99
CA ASN A 218 -9.47 -9.33 -16.12
C ASN A 218 -8.82 -10.71 -15.82
N SER A 219 -8.85 -11.20 -14.58
CA SER A 219 -8.20 -12.48 -14.26
C SER A 219 -8.91 -13.67 -14.91
N LEU A 220 -10.25 -13.72 -14.87
CA LEU A 220 -11.05 -14.79 -15.45
C LEU A 220 -10.88 -14.88 -16.98
N ILE A 221 -10.93 -13.74 -17.67
CA ILE A 221 -10.80 -13.68 -19.14
C ILE A 221 -9.40 -14.15 -19.56
N LYS A 222 -8.34 -13.70 -18.88
CA LYS A 222 -6.97 -14.18 -19.14
C LYS A 222 -6.81 -15.68 -18.88
N ARG A 223 -7.55 -16.25 -17.91
CA ARG A 223 -7.49 -17.68 -17.56
C ARG A 223 -8.20 -18.55 -18.59
N LEU A 224 -9.36 -18.09 -19.09
CA LEU A 224 -10.02 -18.72 -20.23
C LEU A 224 -9.14 -18.64 -21.48
N GLN A 225 -8.54 -17.48 -21.76
CA GLN A 225 -7.61 -17.31 -22.88
C GLN A 225 -6.32 -18.14 -22.75
N ALA A 226 -5.92 -18.51 -21.54
CA ALA A 226 -4.77 -19.39 -21.32
C ALA A 226 -5.06 -20.85 -21.74
N ASN A 227 -6.33 -21.21 -22.02
CA ASN A 227 -6.77 -22.54 -22.45
C ASN A 227 -6.17 -23.68 -21.60
N ARG A 228 -5.93 -23.41 -20.31
CA ARG A 228 -5.29 -24.35 -19.40
C ARG A 228 -6.15 -24.60 -18.16
N CYS A 229 -6.40 -25.88 -17.87
CA CYS A 229 -7.08 -26.31 -16.66
C CYS A 229 -6.23 -25.96 -15.43
N GLU A 230 -6.81 -25.29 -14.43
CA GLU A 230 -6.09 -24.90 -13.22
C GLU A 230 -5.84 -26.04 -12.23
N TRP A 231 -6.47 -27.19 -12.47
CA TRP A 231 -6.35 -28.38 -11.65
C TRP A 231 -5.36 -29.37 -12.24
N CYS A 232 -5.73 -30.03 -13.35
CA CYS A 232 -4.87 -31.04 -13.98
C CYS A 232 -3.79 -30.44 -14.89
N GLY A 233 -3.85 -29.13 -15.18
CA GLY A 233 -2.88 -28.48 -16.04
C GLY A 233 -3.03 -28.76 -17.54
N ALA A 234 -4.06 -29.50 -17.97
CA ALA A 234 -4.33 -29.80 -19.38
C ALA A 234 -4.48 -28.52 -20.21
N GLU A 235 -3.86 -28.49 -21.38
CA GLU A 235 -3.82 -27.34 -22.29
C GLU A 235 -4.65 -27.63 -23.55
N ASN A 236 -5.22 -26.59 -24.18
CA ASN A 236 -6.06 -26.67 -25.39
C ASN A 236 -7.32 -27.54 -25.27
N VAL A 237 -7.86 -27.66 -24.06
CA VAL A 237 -9.13 -28.36 -23.79
C VAL A 237 -10.26 -27.36 -23.51
N PRO A 238 -11.53 -27.67 -23.84
CA PRO A 238 -12.67 -26.87 -23.43
C PRO A 238 -12.69 -26.69 -21.91
N LEU A 239 -12.85 -25.43 -21.47
CA LEU A 239 -12.84 -25.07 -20.05
C LEU A 239 -14.22 -24.59 -19.59
N GLU A 240 -14.59 -25.02 -18.40
CA GLU A 240 -15.77 -24.58 -17.67
C GLU A 240 -15.36 -23.86 -16.39
N ILE A 241 -16.18 -22.88 -15.97
CA ILE A 241 -15.89 -22.09 -14.78
C ILE A 241 -16.71 -22.64 -13.61
N HIS A 242 -16.02 -23.24 -12.66
CA HIS A 242 -16.60 -23.56 -11.36
C HIS A 242 -16.70 -22.28 -10.51
N HIS A 243 -17.90 -21.92 -10.06
CA HIS A 243 -18.15 -20.72 -9.25
C HIS A 243 -18.80 -21.05 -7.90
N ILE A 244 -18.28 -20.45 -6.82
CA ILE A 244 -18.81 -20.60 -5.45
C ILE A 244 -19.38 -19.29 -4.93
N ARG A 245 -20.48 -19.38 -4.18
CA ARG A 245 -21.20 -18.23 -3.62
C ARG A 245 -20.38 -17.46 -2.59
N LYS A 246 -19.83 -18.11 -1.55
CA LYS A 246 -18.95 -17.49 -0.54
C LYS A 246 -17.78 -18.39 -0.18
N LEU A 247 -16.60 -17.81 -0.01
CA LEU A 247 -15.38 -18.54 0.37
C LEU A 247 -15.46 -19.21 1.74
N LYS A 248 -16.25 -18.64 2.66
CA LYS A 248 -16.46 -19.19 4.00
C LYS A 248 -17.30 -20.47 4.02
N ASP A 249 -17.94 -20.79 2.89
CA ASP A 249 -18.79 -21.98 2.76
C ASP A 249 -17.93 -23.22 2.41
N LEU A 250 -16.63 -23.04 2.11
CA LEU A 250 -15.69 -24.12 1.85
C LEU A 250 -15.15 -24.69 3.16
N SER A 251 -15.13 -26.01 3.27
CA SER A 251 -14.66 -26.71 4.48
C SER A 251 -13.13 -26.70 4.61
N GLY A 252 -12.43 -26.56 3.47
CA GLY A 252 -10.97 -26.60 3.40
C GLY A 252 -10.38 -27.99 3.61
N ARG A 253 -11.18 -29.04 3.40
CA ARG A 253 -10.74 -30.43 3.54
C ARG A 253 -10.22 -30.99 2.23
N LYS A 254 -10.87 -30.63 1.10
CA LYS A 254 -10.43 -31.04 -0.23
C LYS A 254 -9.34 -30.11 -0.76
N GLN A 255 -8.38 -30.63 -1.50
CA GLN A 255 -7.24 -29.85 -2.01
C GLN A 255 -7.68 -28.73 -2.95
N TRP A 256 -8.73 -28.93 -3.75
CA TRP A 256 -9.29 -27.86 -4.58
C TRP A 256 -9.92 -26.72 -3.75
N GLU A 257 -10.56 -27.04 -2.60
CA GLU A 257 -11.07 -26.04 -1.66
C GLU A 257 -9.94 -25.26 -1.02
N ILE A 258 -8.89 -25.96 -0.58
CA ILE A 258 -7.66 -25.35 -0.03
C ILE A 258 -7.04 -24.40 -1.06
N ALA A 259 -7.00 -24.80 -2.33
CA ALA A 259 -6.52 -23.95 -3.41
C ALA A 259 -7.40 -22.70 -3.59
N MET A 260 -8.73 -22.80 -3.50
CA MET A 260 -9.63 -21.64 -3.63
C MET A 260 -9.59 -20.69 -2.42
N ILE A 261 -9.54 -21.24 -1.20
CA ILE A 261 -9.38 -20.50 0.05
C ILE A 261 -8.02 -19.76 0.05
N GLY A 262 -6.95 -20.48 -0.28
CA GLY A 262 -5.59 -19.93 -0.33
C GLY A 262 -5.43 -18.83 -1.37
N ARG A 263 -6.13 -18.94 -2.51
CA ARG A 263 -6.17 -17.91 -3.56
C ARG A 263 -7.17 -16.79 -3.28
N LYS A 264 -8.05 -16.93 -2.28
CA LYS A 264 -9.20 -16.06 -2.02
C LYS A 264 -10.06 -15.80 -3.26
N ARG A 265 -10.32 -16.85 -4.05
CA ARG A 265 -11.07 -16.76 -5.32
C ARG A 265 -12.36 -17.55 -5.28
N LYS A 266 -13.43 -16.97 -5.82
CA LYS A 266 -14.73 -17.62 -6.00
C LYS A 266 -14.86 -18.41 -7.30
N THR A 267 -13.86 -18.36 -8.19
CA THR A 267 -13.91 -18.99 -9.52
C THR A 267 -12.67 -19.83 -9.81
N MET A 268 -12.86 -21.01 -10.39
CA MET A 268 -11.83 -21.91 -10.91
C MET A 268 -12.14 -22.27 -12.36
N ALA A 269 -11.14 -22.23 -13.26
CA ALA A 269 -11.28 -22.70 -14.63
C ALA A 269 -10.79 -24.15 -14.71
N LEU A 270 -11.68 -25.07 -15.09
CA LEU A 270 -11.45 -26.52 -15.11
C LEU A 270 -11.76 -27.07 -16.49
N CYS A 271 -11.06 -28.12 -16.92
CA CYS A 271 -11.54 -28.91 -18.06
C CYS A 271 -12.83 -29.64 -17.67
N ILE A 272 -13.63 -30.03 -18.67
CA ILE A 272 -14.90 -30.75 -18.48
C ILE A 272 -14.72 -31.94 -17.52
N ASP A 273 -13.74 -32.81 -17.75
CA ASP A 273 -13.46 -33.96 -16.88
C ASP A 273 -13.21 -33.60 -15.41
N CYS A 274 -12.48 -32.51 -15.16
CA CYS A 274 -12.20 -32.06 -13.79
C CYS A 274 -13.41 -31.37 -13.16
N HIS A 275 -14.20 -30.68 -13.98
CA HIS A 275 -15.43 -30.03 -13.54
C HIS A 275 -16.48 -31.08 -13.15
N ASP A 276 -16.64 -32.13 -13.95
CA ASP A 276 -17.54 -33.25 -13.67
C ASP A 276 -17.11 -34.04 -12.44
N LYS A 277 -15.81 -34.32 -12.30
CA LYS A 277 -15.27 -34.95 -11.08
C LYS A 277 -15.50 -34.10 -9.84
N LEU A 278 -15.47 -32.77 -9.97
CA LEU A 278 -15.74 -31.85 -8.86
C LEU A 278 -17.21 -31.92 -8.45
N HIS A 279 -18.14 -31.86 -9.41
CA HIS A 279 -19.58 -31.99 -9.14
C HIS A 279 -19.96 -33.38 -8.60
N ALA A 280 -19.30 -34.43 -9.09
CA ALA A 280 -19.45 -35.79 -8.58
C ALA A 280 -18.81 -36.01 -7.19
N GLY A 281 -18.13 -34.99 -6.64
CA GLY A 281 -17.45 -35.07 -5.34
C GLY A 281 -16.19 -35.93 -5.32
N LYS A 282 -15.73 -36.40 -6.48
CA LYS A 282 -14.57 -37.31 -6.69
C LYS A 282 -13.24 -36.56 -6.92
N LEU A 283 -13.28 -35.24 -7.06
CA LEU A 283 -12.10 -34.40 -7.11
C LEU A 283 -11.64 -34.11 -5.69
N ASP A 284 -10.46 -34.60 -5.33
CA ASP A 284 -9.84 -34.38 -4.03
C ASP A 284 -8.73 -33.34 -4.11
#